data_AF-A0A6I6SSY0-F1
#
_entry.id   AF-A0A6I6SSY0-F1
#
_cell.length_a   1.000
_cell.length_b   1.000
_cell.length_c   1.000
_cell.angle_alpha   90.00
_cell.angle_beta   90.00
_cell.angle_gamma   90.00
#
_symmetry.space_group_name_H-M   'P 1'
#
loop_
_entity.id
_entity.type
_entity.pdbx_description
1 polymer ?
#
loop_
_entity_poly.entity_id
_entity_poly.type
_entity_poly.pdbx_seq_one_letter_code
_entity_poly.pdbx_strand_id
1 'polypeptide(L)'
;MWREDGQGELYAYLVGREGESIGRGSWYFPSGRWVSVEQEVILNTPGEEDGIVRLWIDGWPVLEQRGLVYRTTEEVGVDGVMFSTFFGGTGEEWRTPRDQHVDFADFRLFAPSRRSG
;
A
#
# COMPACT_ATOMS: atom_id res chain seq x y z
N MET A 1 2.02 5.61 -0.37
CA MET A 1 2.91 6.77 -0.65
C MET A 1 2.96 7.66 0.58
N TRP A 2 3.98 8.52 0.67
CA TRP A 2 3.92 9.72 1.50
C TRP A 2 3.62 10.95 0.62
N ARG A 3 3.07 11.99 1.23
CA ARG A 3 2.78 13.30 0.62
C ARG A 3 3.40 14.41 1.47
N GLU A 4 3.09 15.65 1.12
CA GLU A 4 3.47 16.83 1.90
C GLU A 4 3.07 16.66 3.37
N ASP A 5 3.90 17.24 4.25
CA ASP A 5 3.79 17.14 5.71
C ASP A 5 3.78 15.71 6.26
N GLY A 6 4.29 14.75 5.48
CA GLY A 6 4.39 13.35 5.89
C GLY A 6 3.06 12.59 5.84
N GLN A 7 2.01 13.16 5.25
CA GLN A 7 0.73 12.45 5.11
C GLN A 7 0.90 11.13 4.37
N GLY A 8 0.39 10.05 4.94
CA GLY A 8 0.36 8.75 4.29
C GLY A 8 -0.89 8.54 3.44
N GLU A 9 -0.76 7.74 2.39
CA GLU A 9 -1.89 7.21 1.62
C GLU A 9 -1.59 5.79 1.10
N LEU A 10 -2.63 4.99 0.88
CA LEU A 10 -2.55 3.81 0.05
C LEU A 10 -2.71 4.27 -1.41
N TYR A 11 -1.74 3.93 -2.26
CA TYR A 11 -1.81 4.25 -3.69
C TYR A 11 -2.06 2.96 -4.47
N ALA A 12 -3.30 2.78 -4.92
CA ALA A 12 -3.78 1.50 -5.44
C ALA A 12 -4.03 1.56 -6.96
N TYR A 13 -3.58 0.52 -7.67
CA TYR A 13 -4.03 0.22 -9.02
C TYR A 13 -5.02 -0.92 -8.94
N LEU A 14 -6.24 -0.67 -9.40
CA LEU A 14 -7.37 -1.60 -9.32
C LEU A 14 -7.97 -1.75 -10.72
N VAL A 15 -8.78 -2.78 -10.92
CA VAL A 15 -9.47 -2.96 -12.20
C VAL A 15 -10.33 -1.72 -12.49
N GLY A 16 -10.06 -1.07 -13.62
CA GLY A 16 -10.76 0.16 -14.03
C GLY A 16 -10.33 1.44 -13.30
N ARG A 17 -9.30 1.40 -12.45
CA ARG A 17 -8.78 2.58 -11.73
C ARG A 17 -7.25 2.63 -11.76
N GLU A 18 -6.72 3.71 -12.33
CA GLU A 18 -5.28 3.91 -12.50
C GLU A 18 -4.74 4.87 -11.43
N GLY A 19 -4.27 4.33 -10.30
CA GLY A 19 -3.60 5.13 -9.26
C GLY A 19 -4.56 5.92 -8.38
N GLU A 20 -5.36 5.21 -7.60
CA GLU A 20 -6.28 5.78 -6.61
C GLU A 20 -5.57 6.06 -5.28
N SER A 21 -5.75 7.28 -4.75
CA SER A 21 -5.27 7.68 -3.43
C SER A 21 -6.35 7.40 -2.38
N ILE A 22 -6.14 6.37 -1.56
CA ILE A 22 -7.08 5.92 -0.53
C ILE A 22 -6.53 6.27 0.86
N GLY A 23 -7.37 6.88 1.70
CA GLY A 23 -7.04 7.17 3.09
C GLY A 23 -5.98 8.25 3.31
N ARG A 24 -5.74 9.12 2.32
CA ARG A 24 -4.74 10.22 2.44
C ARG A 24 -4.95 11.01 3.72
N GLY A 25 -3.89 11.16 4.51
CA GLY A 25 -3.90 11.94 5.76
C GLY A 25 -4.56 11.21 6.93
N SER A 26 -4.95 9.94 6.77
CA SER A 26 -5.44 9.11 7.89
C SER A 26 -4.30 8.67 8.82
N TRP A 27 -3.05 8.79 8.38
CA TRP A 27 -1.85 8.65 9.19
C TRP A 27 -0.72 9.54 8.65
N TYR A 28 0.35 9.67 9.43
CA TYR A 28 1.51 10.50 9.11
C TYR A 28 2.81 9.72 9.36
N PHE A 29 3.79 9.90 8.48
CA PHE A 29 5.14 9.38 8.63
C PHE A 29 6.05 10.45 9.25
N PRO A 30 6.50 10.26 10.50
CA PRO A 30 7.48 11.14 11.11
C PRO A 30 8.89 10.88 10.58
N SER A 31 9.74 11.91 10.62
CA SER A 31 11.17 11.78 10.35
C SER A 31 11.94 11.37 11.60
N GLY A 32 13.11 10.72 11.40
CA GLY A 32 14.06 10.44 12.47
C GLY A 32 13.67 9.31 13.43
N ARG A 33 12.62 8.54 13.15
CA ARG A 33 12.28 7.32 13.90
C ARG A 33 11.82 6.19 12.99
N TRP A 34 11.97 4.97 13.48
CA TRP A 34 11.34 3.80 12.87
C TRP A 34 9.82 3.86 12.99
N VAL A 35 9.14 3.36 11.97
CA VAL A 35 7.70 3.18 11.89
C VAL A 35 7.45 1.75 11.45
N SER A 36 6.65 0.98 12.20
CA SER A 36 6.20 -0.32 11.68
C SER A 36 5.02 -0.12 10.73
N VAL A 37 5.06 -0.76 9.57
CA VAL A 37 3.99 -0.72 8.58
C VAL A 37 3.55 -2.15 8.31
N GLU A 38 2.26 -2.41 8.50
CA GLU A 38 1.65 -3.70 8.20
C GLU A 38 0.55 -3.47 7.17
N GLN A 39 0.53 -4.30 6.12
CA GLN A 39 -0.48 -4.26 5.07
C GLN A 39 -1.03 -5.67 4.84
N GLU A 40 -2.34 -5.81 4.96
CA GLU A 40 -3.07 -7.01 4.58
C GLU A 40 -3.86 -6.73 3.30
N VAL A 41 -3.77 -7.65 2.33
CA VAL A 41 -4.54 -7.61 1.09
C VAL A 41 -5.28 -8.92 0.93
N ILE A 42 -6.60 -8.81 0.76
CA ILE A 42 -7.49 -9.92 0.44
C ILE A 42 -8.04 -9.64 -0.95
N LEU A 43 -7.67 -10.48 -1.92
CA LEU A 43 -8.16 -10.37 -3.29
C LEU A 43 -9.66 -10.67 -3.33
N ASN A 44 -10.36 -9.99 -4.23
CA ASN A 44 -11.78 -10.26 -4.46
C ASN A 44 -12.01 -11.61 -5.16
N THR A 45 -13.20 -12.15 -4.99
CA THR A 45 -13.77 -13.21 -5.82
C THR A 45 -14.06 -12.63 -7.21
N PRO A 46 -13.63 -13.26 -8.32
CA PRO A 46 -13.95 -12.78 -9.66
C PRO A 46 -15.45 -12.60 -9.87
N GLY A 47 -15.86 -11.40 -10.27
CA GLY A 47 -17.28 -11.02 -10.43
C GLY A 47 -17.90 -10.33 -9.21
N GLU A 48 -17.22 -10.32 -8.06
CA GLU A 48 -17.70 -9.71 -6.82
C GLU A 48 -16.80 -8.53 -6.39
N GLU A 49 -17.39 -7.60 -5.63
CA GLU A 49 -16.70 -6.46 -5.00
C GLU A 49 -16.44 -6.74 -3.51
N ASP A 50 -15.73 -7.83 -3.21
CA ASP A 50 -15.47 -8.30 -1.83
C ASP A 50 -13.99 -8.20 -1.41
N GLY A 51 -13.14 -7.56 -2.22
CA GLY A 51 -11.74 -7.33 -1.91
C GLY A 51 -11.54 -6.35 -0.76
N ILE A 52 -10.46 -6.55 0.00
CA ILE A 52 -10.14 -5.79 1.21
C ILE A 52 -8.65 -5.43 1.23
N VAL A 53 -8.35 -4.21 1.69
CA VAL A 53 -7.02 -3.83 2.19
C VAL A 53 -7.14 -3.25 3.58
N ARG A 54 -6.20 -3.64 4.45
CA ARG A 54 -6.03 -3.06 5.78
C ARG A 54 -4.61 -2.58 5.98
N LEU A 55 -4.46 -1.46 6.69
CA LEU A 55 -3.17 -0.92 7.09
C LEU A 55 -3.12 -0.69 8.58
N TRP A 56 -1.97 -1.03 9.16
CA TRP A 56 -1.59 -0.64 10.51
C TRP A 56 -0.27 0.12 10.48
N ILE A 57 -0.19 1.14 11.33
CA ILE A 57 1.01 1.96 11.54
C ILE A 57 1.35 1.92 13.02
N ASP A 58 2.57 1.50 13.35
CA ASP A 58 3.00 1.27 14.73
C ASP A 58 2.04 0.34 15.50
N GLY A 59 1.47 -0.66 14.81
CA GLY A 59 0.50 -1.63 15.33
C GLY A 59 -0.94 -1.11 15.47
N TRP A 60 -1.20 0.16 15.16
CA TRP A 60 -2.55 0.75 15.24
C TRP A 60 -3.26 0.69 13.88
N PRO A 61 -4.52 0.23 13.80
CA PRO A 61 -5.27 0.21 12.54
C PRO A 61 -5.54 1.65 12.09
N VAL A 62 -5.13 1.99 10.87
CA VAL A 62 -5.30 3.33 10.29
C VAL A 62 -6.19 3.35 9.05
N LEU A 63 -6.36 2.20 8.38
CA LEU A 63 -7.20 2.07 7.20
C LEU A 63 -7.79 0.67 7.12
N GLU A 64 -9.08 0.59 6.81
CA GLU A 64 -9.72 -0.60 6.27
C GLU A 64 -10.61 -0.15 5.11
N GLN A 65 -10.24 -0.57 3.89
CA GLN A 65 -11.03 -0.32 2.70
C GLN A 65 -11.57 -1.66 2.19
N ARG A 66 -12.88 -1.72 1.98
CA ARG A 66 -13.61 -2.86 1.43
C ARG A 66 -14.22 -2.49 0.07
N GLY A 67 -14.81 -3.46 -0.62
CA GLY A 67 -15.48 -3.18 -1.89
C GLY A 67 -14.50 -3.06 -3.06
N LEU A 68 -13.30 -3.64 -2.94
CA LEU A 68 -12.24 -3.46 -3.93
C LEU A 68 -12.26 -4.59 -4.96
N VAL A 69 -12.01 -4.24 -6.22
CA VAL A 69 -11.86 -5.20 -7.32
C VAL A 69 -10.40 -5.20 -7.80
N TYR A 70 -9.64 -6.18 -7.33
CA TYR A 70 -8.26 -6.42 -7.71
C TYR A 70 -8.12 -7.23 -8.99
N ARG A 71 -9.05 -8.16 -9.24
CA ARG A 71 -8.98 -9.12 -10.34
C ARG A 71 -10.35 -9.48 -10.89
N THR A 72 -10.35 -9.94 -12.15
CA THR A 72 -11.53 -10.44 -12.88
C THR A 72 -11.43 -11.93 -13.21
N THR A 73 -10.34 -12.59 -12.84
CA THR A 73 -10.09 -14.03 -13.04
C THR A 73 -9.33 -14.61 -11.85
N GLU A 74 -9.50 -15.90 -11.57
CA GLU A 74 -8.80 -16.59 -10.47
C GLU A 74 -7.30 -16.81 -10.75
N GLU A 75 -6.90 -16.72 -12.01
CA GLU A 75 -5.52 -16.88 -12.47
C GLU A 75 -4.60 -15.77 -11.94
N VAL A 76 -5.15 -14.60 -11.64
CA VAL A 76 -4.41 -13.48 -11.04
C VAL A 76 -4.36 -13.67 -9.52
N GLY A 77 -3.16 -13.88 -9.01
CA GLY A 77 -2.86 -13.98 -7.58
C GLY A 77 -1.93 -12.85 -7.10
N VAL A 78 -1.50 -12.94 -5.84
CA VAL A 78 -0.43 -12.09 -5.32
C VAL A 78 0.91 -12.74 -5.68
N ASP A 79 1.71 -12.07 -6.51
CA ASP A 79 3.03 -12.57 -6.92
C ASP A 79 4.14 -12.25 -5.90
N GLY A 80 3.98 -11.18 -5.12
CA GLY A 80 4.97 -10.78 -4.12
C GLY A 80 4.81 -9.35 -3.65
N VAL A 81 5.91 -8.78 -3.15
CA VAL A 81 5.99 -7.40 -2.66
C VAL A 81 6.70 -6.53 -3.69
N MET A 82 6.04 -5.44 -4.10
CA MET A 82 6.67 -4.40 -4.90
C MET A 82 7.38 -3.41 -3.97
N PHE A 83 8.70 -3.50 -3.89
CA PHE A 83 9.51 -2.53 -3.16
C PHE A 83 9.84 -1.33 -4.05
N SER A 84 9.15 -0.21 -3.83
CA SER A 84 9.24 0.98 -4.67
C SER A 84 9.31 2.24 -3.80
N THR A 85 10.44 2.93 -3.85
CA THR A 85 10.68 4.15 -3.07
C THR A 85 11.46 5.16 -3.90
N PHE A 86 10.86 6.33 -4.13
CA PHE A 86 11.45 7.45 -4.83
C PHE A 86 10.60 8.70 -4.56
N PHE A 87 11.18 9.87 -4.73
CA PHE A 87 10.40 11.10 -4.87
C PHE A 87 9.72 11.09 -6.23
N GLY A 88 8.38 11.10 -6.25
CA GLY A 88 7.60 10.75 -7.43
C GLY A 88 6.52 11.77 -7.78
N GLY A 89 6.10 11.72 -9.04
CA GLY A 89 5.37 12.77 -9.75
C GLY A 89 6.18 13.17 -10.99
N THR A 90 5.56 13.92 -11.91
CA THR A 90 6.25 14.37 -13.14
C THR A 90 6.54 15.85 -13.02
N GLY A 91 7.82 16.22 -12.95
CA GLY A 91 8.24 17.63 -12.90
C GLY A 91 9.35 17.91 -11.90
N GLU A 92 9.91 19.12 -11.95
CA GLU A 92 11.00 19.54 -11.04
C GLU A 92 10.51 19.74 -9.60
N GLU A 93 9.23 20.03 -9.40
CA GLU A 93 8.61 20.28 -8.10
C GLU A 93 8.64 19.05 -7.17
N TRP A 94 8.80 17.85 -7.74
CA TRP A 94 8.92 16.61 -6.96
C TRP A 94 10.36 16.34 -6.51
N ARG A 95 11.35 17.11 -6.99
CA ARG A 95 12.75 16.89 -6.65
C ARG A 95 13.06 17.44 -5.26
N THR A 96 13.78 16.65 -4.47
CA THR A 96 14.35 17.13 -3.22
C THR A 96 15.56 18.03 -3.48
N PRO A 97 15.72 19.17 -2.77
CA PRO A 97 16.85 20.09 -2.98
C PRO A 97 18.17 19.57 -2.38
N ARG A 98 18.14 18.46 -1.64
CA ARG A 98 19.29 17.87 -0.96
C ARG A 98 19.12 16.35 -0.85
N ASP A 99 20.23 15.64 -0.66
CA ASP A 99 20.20 14.20 -0.45
C ASP A 99 19.30 13.82 0.73
N GLN A 100 18.47 12.80 0.51
CA GLN A 100 17.59 12.19 1.52
C GLN A 100 17.93 10.71 1.62
N HIS A 101 17.70 10.16 2.81
CA HIS A 101 17.92 8.76 3.11
C HIS A 101 16.66 8.20 3.79
N VAL A 102 16.35 6.95 3.49
CA VAL A 102 15.31 6.18 4.17
C VAL A 102 15.82 4.75 4.35
N ASP A 103 15.74 4.26 5.58
CA ASP A 103 16.20 2.93 5.96
C ASP A 103 15.00 1.97 6.06
N PHE A 104 15.21 0.71 5.70
CA PHE A 104 14.19 -0.33 5.78
C PHE A 104 14.78 -1.60 6.39
N ALA A 105 14.02 -2.25 7.29
CA ALA A 105 14.44 -3.47 7.98
C ALA A 105 13.22 -4.32 8.40
N ASP A 106 13.48 -5.54 8.87
CA ASP A 106 12.49 -6.47 9.45
C ASP A 106 11.31 -6.82 8.51
N PHE A 107 11.60 -7.04 7.23
CA PHE A 107 10.59 -7.48 6.26
C PHE A 107 10.08 -8.88 6.60
N ARG A 108 8.75 -9.02 6.67
CA ARG A 108 8.06 -10.30 6.85
C ARG A 108 6.91 -10.39 5.87
N LEU A 109 6.80 -11.54 5.19
CA LEU A 109 5.73 -11.82 4.25
C LEU A 109 4.98 -13.06 4.75
N PHE A 110 3.66 -12.95 4.80
CA PHE A 110 2.78 -14.04 5.15
C PHE A 110 1.83 -14.30 3.99
N ALA A 111 1.84 -15.53 3.49
CA ALA A 111 0.86 -16.00 2.52
C ALA A 111 0.14 -17.19 3.17
N PRO A 112 -1.16 -17.06 3.52
CA PRO A 112 -1.90 -18.21 4.03
C PRO A 112 -1.90 -19.31 2.97
N SER A 113 -1.65 -20.55 3.39
CA SER A 113 -1.66 -21.71 2.49
C SER A 113 -3.01 -21.81 1.79
N ARG A 114 -3.04 -21.87 0.46
CA ARG A 114 -4.24 -22.26 -0.29
C ARG A 114 -4.68 -23.63 0.23
N ARG A 115 -5.88 -23.73 0.78
CA ARG A 115 -6.52 -25.05 0.93
C ARG A 115 -6.77 -25.55 -0.48
N SER A 116 -6.05 -26.58 -0.90
CA SER A 116 -6.41 -27.38 -2.06
C SER A 116 -7.79 -27.98 -1.79
N GLY A 117 -8.77 -27.59 -2.61
CA GLY A 117 -10.03 -28.30 -2.77
C GLY A 117 -9.86 -29.51 -3.67
#